data_AF-A0A951VI90-F1
#
_entry.id   AF-A0A951VI90-F1
#
_cell.length_a   1.000
_cell.length_b   1.000
_cell.length_c   1.000
_cell.angle_alpha   90.00
_cell.angle_beta   90.00
_cell.angle_gamma   90.00
#
_symmetry.space_group_name_H-M   'P 1'
#
loop_
_entity.id
_entity.type
_entity.pdbx_description
1 polymer ?
#
loop_
_entity_poly.entity_id
_entity_poly.type
_entity_poly.pdbx_seq_one_letter_code
_entity_poly.pdbx_strand_id
1 'polypeptide(L)'
;MKYNLEEIEIELKKRLIYPYKWGQKQNDNFDKQTNFIYHAFLFEELLKEIESRFKSEKEYDLYFNYSINRWYNFWSAQAVEDIFCSLPNVKPARDSKDKLIDFTIQGEAFDHKTSIYPKNFPYKIDEAIKKTDELIKWLYENQSQQQRKHHKNRLFIVLYSASGEHWKLKAEIRWLKERIENYIIGFNPHYLLKFNFEEGKPTLADVIWAVKEN
;
A
#
# COMPACT_ATOMS: atom_id res chain seq x y z
N MET A 1 -3.71 2.83 18.36
CA MET A 1 -3.60 1.54 17.64
C MET A 1 -3.85 0.39 18.59
N LYS A 2 -4.39 -0.73 18.08
CA LYS A 2 -4.57 -1.97 18.84
C LYS A 2 -3.28 -2.82 18.92
N TYR A 3 -2.37 -2.67 17.95
CA TYR A 3 -1.10 -3.39 17.82
C TYR A 3 0.02 -2.42 17.46
N ASN A 4 1.26 -2.72 17.83
CA ASN A 4 2.41 -1.90 17.49
C ASN A 4 3.06 -2.31 16.15
N LEU A 5 3.93 -1.47 15.60
CA LEU A 5 4.56 -1.68 14.28
C LEU A 5 5.43 -2.94 14.22
N GLU A 6 6.09 -3.31 15.32
CA GLU A 6 6.94 -4.50 15.40
C GLU A 6 6.11 -5.79 15.35
N GLU A 7 4.98 -5.82 16.07
CA GLU A 7 4.02 -6.93 16.01
C GLU A 7 3.46 -7.10 14.59
N ILE A 8 3.08 -6.00 13.93
CA ILE A 8 2.56 -6.05 12.55
C ILE A 8 3.64 -6.59 11.60
N GLU A 9 4.89 -6.12 11.72
CA GLU A 9 6.01 -6.61 10.91
C GLU A 9 6.24 -8.12 11.08
N ILE A 10 6.24 -8.62 12.32
CA ILE A 10 6.41 -10.04 12.62
C ILE A 10 5.30 -10.86 11.94
N GLU A 11 4.04 -10.46 12.06
CA GLU A 11 2.93 -11.19 11.43
C GLU A 11 3.01 -11.12 9.89
N LEU A 12 3.31 -9.94 9.32
CA LEU A 12 3.46 -9.77 7.87
C LEU A 12 4.56 -10.67 7.30
N LYS A 13 5.66 -10.85 8.05
CA LYS A 13 6.77 -11.72 7.64
C LYS A 13 6.38 -13.20 7.58
N LYS A 14 5.42 -13.66 8.40
CA LYS A 14 4.91 -15.05 8.33
C LYS A 14 4.23 -15.34 7.00
N ARG A 15 3.60 -14.34 6.36
CA ARG A 15 2.99 -14.49 5.02
C ARG A 15 4.02 -14.79 3.93
N LEU A 16 5.29 -14.47 4.13
CA LEU A 16 6.31 -14.56 3.07
C LEU A 16 6.67 -16.00 2.67
N ILE A 17 6.29 -17.00 3.49
CA ILE A 17 6.50 -18.42 3.18
C ILE A 17 5.63 -18.91 2.01
N TYR A 18 4.53 -18.21 1.72
CA TYR A 18 3.63 -18.52 0.62
C TYR A 18 4.01 -17.74 -0.64
N PRO A 19 3.86 -18.31 -1.85
CA PRO A 19 4.15 -17.61 -3.09
C PRO A 19 3.21 -16.40 -3.28
N TYR A 20 3.66 -15.39 -4.03
CA TYR A 20 2.83 -14.23 -4.38
C TYR A 20 1.97 -14.54 -5.61
N LYS A 21 0.87 -15.26 -5.40
CA LYS A 21 -0.12 -15.63 -6.43
C LYS A 21 -1.46 -15.03 -6.08
N TRP A 22 -2.14 -14.38 -7.02
CA TRP A 22 -3.51 -13.89 -6.82
C TRP A 22 -4.55 -14.86 -7.36
N GLY A 23 -4.32 -15.47 -8.54
CA GLY A 23 -5.26 -16.39 -9.20
C GLY A 23 -6.49 -15.70 -9.81
N GLN A 24 -7.04 -14.68 -9.13
CA GLN A 24 -8.20 -13.92 -9.55
C GLN A 24 -7.96 -12.41 -9.40
N LYS A 25 -8.46 -11.61 -10.34
CA LYS A 25 -8.47 -10.15 -10.19
C LYS A 25 -9.44 -9.75 -9.08
N GLN A 26 -9.03 -8.80 -8.24
CA GLN A 26 -9.85 -8.30 -7.14
C GLN A 26 -11.24 -7.87 -7.62
N ASN A 27 -12.29 -8.32 -6.91
CA ASN A 27 -13.69 -8.05 -7.23
C ASN A 27 -14.58 -8.09 -5.96
N ASP A 28 -15.77 -7.50 -6.06
CA ASP A 28 -16.68 -7.33 -4.93
C ASP A 28 -17.15 -8.65 -4.31
N ASN A 29 -17.28 -9.72 -5.10
CA ASN A 29 -17.76 -11.01 -4.59
C ASN A 29 -16.72 -11.63 -3.64
N PHE A 30 -15.48 -11.78 -4.12
CA PHE A 30 -14.38 -12.28 -3.28
C PHE A 30 -14.08 -11.32 -2.12
N ASP A 31 -14.26 -10.01 -2.34
CA ASP A 31 -14.03 -9.02 -1.31
C ASP A 31 -14.97 -9.17 -0.11
N LYS A 32 -16.26 -9.47 -0.37
CA LYS A 32 -17.26 -9.76 0.65
C LYS A 32 -16.95 -11.06 1.40
N GLN A 33 -16.63 -12.12 0.67
CA GLN A 33 -16.40 -13.44 1.26
C GLN A 33 -15.14 -13.49 2.14
N THR A 34 -14.17 -12.64 1.86
CA THR A 34 -12.89 -12.59 2.59
C THR A 34 -12.80 -11.42 3.56
N ASN A 35 -13.90 -10.76 3.93
CA ASN A 35 -13.90 -9.55 4.79
C ASN A 35 -13.34 -9.79 6.21
N PHE A 36 -13.31 -11.04 6.66
CA PHE A 36 -12.72 -11.43 7.95
C PHE A 36 -11.23 -11.05 8.08
N ILE A 37 -10.52 -10.82 6.94
CA ILE A 37 -9.13 -10.36 6.94
C ILE A 37 -8.90 -9.05 7.70
N TYR A 38 -9.92 -8.20 7.84
CA TYR A 38 -9.83 -6.93 8.58
C TYR A 38 -9.88 -7.12 10.10
N HIS A 39 -10.28 -8.30 10.56
CA HIS A 39 -10.45 -8.61 11.98
C HIS A 39 -9.48 -9.69 12.47
N ALA A 40 -8.96 -10.53 11.56
CA ALA A 40 -7.89 -11.48 11.86
C ALA A 40 -6.52 -10.77 11.81
N PHE A 41 -5.94 -10.48 12.97
CA PHE A 41 -4.61 -9.88 13.04
C PHE A 41 -3.52 -10.94 12.96
N LEU A 42 -3.56 -11.98 13.79
CA LEU A 42 -2.54 -13.02 13.79
C LEU A 42 -2.63 -13.81 12.49
N PHE A 43 -1.49 -14.02 11.83
CA PHE A 43 -1.47 -14.71 10.55
C PHE A 43 -1.96 -16.16 10.68
N GLU A 44 -1.70 -16.81 11.81
CA GLU A 44 -2.21 -18.14 12.13
C GLU A 44 -3.76 -18.16 12.27
N GLU A 45 -4.35 -17.13 12.87
CA GLU A 45 -5.82 -17.02 12.97
C GLU A 45 -6.45 -16.82 11.60
N LEU A 46 -5.80 -16.04 10.73
CA LEU A 46 -6.21 -15.90 9.33
C LEU A 46 -6.24 -17.27 8.63
N LEU A 47 -5.21 -18.09 8.78
CA LEU A 47 -5.16 -19.42 8.15
C LEU A 47 -6.28 -20.33 8.65
N LYS A 48 -6.55 -20.32 9.96
CA LYS A 48 -7.67 -21.07 10.57
C LYS A 48 -9.03 -20.62 10.04
N GLU A 49 -9.23 -19.31 9.88
CA GLU A 49 -10.47 -18.77 9.31
C GLU A 49 -10.65 -19.16 7.84
N ILE A 50 -9.58 -19.09 7.03
CA ILE A 50 -9.61 -19.54 5.63
C ILE A 50 -10.00 -21.03 5.57
N GLU A 51 -9.36 -21.86 6.36
CA GLU A 51 -9.61 -23.31 6.41
C GLU A 51 -11.06 -23.59 6.84
N SER A 52 -11.52 -22.96 7.93
CA SER A 52 -12.87 -23.17 8.43
C SER A 52 -13.95 -22.78 7.40
N ARG A 53 -13.70 -21.78 6.56
CA ARG A 53 -14.69 -21.25 5.61
C ARG A 53 -14.65 -21.95 4.27
N PHE A 54 -13.47 -22.31 3.78
CA PHE A 54 -13.28 -22.68 2.38
C PHE A 54 -12.72 -24.07 2.14
N LYS A 55 -12.35 -24.85 3.17
CA LYS A 55 -11.73 -26.19 2.98
C LYS A 55 -12.49 -27.14 2.06
N SER A 56 -13.82 -27.02 2.02
CA SER A 56 -14.69 -27.87 1.19
C SER A 56 -14.97 -27.26 -0.19
N GLU A 57 -14.51 -26.04 -0.45
CA GLU A 57 -14.71 -25.35 -1.73
C GLU A 57 -13.77 -25.92 -2.79
N LYS A 58 -14.33 -26.15 -3.98
CA LYS A 58 -13.54 -26.62 -5.14
C LYS A 58 -12.41 -25.64 -5.50
N GLU A 59 -12.62 -24.36 -5.24
CA GLU A 59 -11.68 -23.28 -5.53
C GLU A 59 -10.89 -22.84 -4.28
N TYR A 60 -10.66 -23.74 -3.31
CA TYR A 60 -9.93 -23.44 -2.07
C TYR A 60 -8.64 -22.62 -2.29
N ASP A 61 -7.77 -23.04 -3.21
CA ASP A 61 -6.50 -22.35 -3.49
C ASP A 61 -6.71 -20.90 -3.91
N LEU A 62 -7.80 -20.61 -4.61
CA LEU A 62 -8.15 -19.27 -5.04
C LEU A 62 -8.53 -18.40 -3.82
N TYR A 63 -9.41 -18.90 -2.95
CA TYR A 63 -9.80 -18.22 -1.71
C TYR A 63 -8.63 -18.03 -0.75
N PHE A 64 -7.77 -19.05 -0.62
CA PHE A 64 -6.58 -19.01 0.20
C PHE A 64 -5.65 -17.88 -0.27
N ASN A 65 -5.22 -17.93 -1.53
CA ASN A 65 -4.31 -16.95 -2.12
C ASN A 65 -4.88 -15.53 -2.08
N TYR A 66 -6.17 -15.38 -2.37
CA TYR A 66 -6.85 -14.09 -2.33
C TYR A 66 -6.88 -13.51 -0.91
N SER A 67 -7.25 -14.32 0.08
CA SER A 67 -7.36 -13.91 1.48
C SER A 67 -6.01 -13.45 2.04
N ILE A 68 -4.95 -14.24 1.87
CA ILE A 68 -3.63 -13.90 2.41
C ILE A 68 -3.04 -12.64 1.74
N ASN A 69 -3.32 -12.41 0.46
CA ASN A 69 -2.83 -11.21 -0.23
C ASN A 69 -3.59 -9.95 0.16
N ARG A 70 -4.92 -10.06 0.34
CA ARG A 70 -5.69 -8.92 0.85
C ARG A 70 -5.29 -8.58 2.28
N TRP A 71 -5.14 -9.58 3.14
CA TRP A 71 -4.68 -9.42 4.50
C TRP A 71 -3.31 -8.72 4.52
N TYR A 72 -2.36 -9.19 3.70
CA TYR A 72 -1.04 -8.61 3.59
C TYR A 72 -1.06 -7.15 3.11
N ASN A 73 -1.87 -6.84 2.09
CA ASN A 73 -2.04 -5.47 1.61
C ASN A 73 -2.69 -4.56 2.66
N PHE A 74 -3.69 -5.05 3.40
CA PHE A 74 -4.40 -4.28 4.42
C PHE A 74 -3.48 -3.94 5.59
N TRP A 75 -2.84 -4.94 6.21
CA TRP A 75 -2.03 -4.72 7.40
C TRP A 75 -0.72 -3.97 7.10
N SER A 76 -0.13 -4.17 5.92
CA SER A 76 1.01 -3.34 5.49
C SER A 76 0.62 -1.89 5.20
N ALA A 77 -0.58 -1.64 4.67
CA ALA A 77 -1.07 -0.28 4.49
C ALA A 77 -1.35 0.38 5.84
N GLN A 78 -2.03 -0.31 6.75
CA GLN A 78 -2.32 0.19 8.11
C GLN A 78 -1.03 0.58 8.84
N ALA A 79 0.01 -0.26 8.78
CA ALA A 79 1.29 0.05 9.40
C ALA A 79 1.97 1.30 8.80
N VAL A 80 1.85 1.51 7.49
CA VAL A 80 2.39 2.70 6.82
C VAL A 80 1.62 3.96 7.23
N GLU A 81 0.29 3.90 7.26
CA GLU A 81 -0.55 5.00 7.77
C GLU A 81 -0.16 5.35 9.21
N ASP A 82 -0.03 4.33 10.06
CA ASP A 82 0.37 4.47 11.46
C ASP A 82 1.76 5.11 11.61
N ILE A 83 2.70 4.77 10.73
CA ILE A 83 4.00 5.44 10.66
C ILE A 83 3.81 6.93 10.39
N PHE A 84 3.10 7.32 9.33
CA PHE A 84 2.89 8.73 9.02
C PHE A 84 2.23 9.47 10.19
N CYS A 85 1.13 8.92 10.71
CA CYS A 85 0.36 9.49 11.80
C CYS A 85 1.12 9.59 13.13
N SER A 86 2.23 8.86 13.30
CA SER A 86 3.10 8.97 14.46
C SER A 86 4.09 10.15 14.40
N LEU A 87 4.28 10.76 13.22
CA LEU A 87 5.27 11.82 13.02
C LEU A 87 4.74 13.19 13.45
N PRO A 88 5.56 14.04 14.07
CA PRO A 88 5.12 15.29 14.70
C PRO A 88 4.51 16.31 13.71
N ASN A 89 4.91 16.27 12.44
CA ASN A 89 4.44 17.21 11.40
C ASN A 89 3.23 16.69 10.62
N VAL A 90 2.71 15.51 10.98
CA VAL A 90 1.59 14.85 10.31
C VAL A 90 0.38 14.89 11.23
N LYS A 91 -0.77 15.31 10.68
CA LYS A 91 -2.05 15.32 11.40
C LYS A 91 -2.91 14.19 10.87
N PRO A 92 -3.30 13.21 11.71
CA PRO A 92 -4.24 12.17 11.31
C PRO A 92 -5.58 12.76 10.85
N ALA A 93 -6.26 12.11 9.92
CA ALA A 93 -7.62 12.49 9.54
C ALA A 93 -8.55 12.38 10.76
N ARG A 94 -9.09 13.52 11.23
CA ARG A 94 -9.86 13.61 12.49
C ARG A 94 -11.26 12.99 12.42
N ASP A 95 -11.77 12.69 11.22
CA ASP A 95 -13.11 12.15 11.01
C ASP A 95 -13.09 11.11 9.88
N SER A 96 -13.27 9.84 10.23
CA SER A 96 -13.17 8.65 9.37
C SER A 96 -14.28 8.52 8.31
N LYS A 97 -15.01 9.61 8.01
CA LYS A 97 -16.10 9.60 7.03
C LYS A 97 -15.58 9.76 5.60
N ASP A 98 -14.49 10.50 5.40
CA ASP A 98 -13.81 10.55 4.11
C ASP A 98 -12.71 9.49 4.07
N LYS A 99 -13.01 8.34 3.46
CA LYS A 99 -12.09 7.20 3.33
C LYS A 99 -10.92 7.46 2.37
N LEU A 100 -10.82 8.67 1.81
CA LEU A 100 -9.83 9.05 0.80
C LEU A 100 -8.79 10.03 1.34
N ILE A 101 -8.77 10.27 2.65
CA ILE A 101 -7.78 11.09 3.34
C ILE A 101 -7.31 10.31 4.55
N ASP A 102 -6.03 9.95 4.54
CA ASP A 102 -5.38 9.26 5.66
C ASP A 102 -4.83 10.29 6.65
N PHE A 103 -4.16 11.32 6.13
CA PHE A 103 -3.51 12.34 6.95
C PHE A 103 -3.32 13.67 6.20
N THR A 104 -2.93 14.71 6.94
CA THR A 104 -2.55 16.02 6.43
C THR A 104 -1.12 16.37 6.83
N ILE A 105 -0.34 16.91 5.90
CA ILE A 105 1.04 17.38 6.11
C ILE A 105 1.12 18.83 5.64
N GLN A 106 1.49 19.74 6.55
CA GLN A 106 1.60 21.19 6.26
C GLN A 106 0.38 21.81 5.54
N GLY A 107 -0.83 21.31 5.81
CA GLY A 107 -2.08 21.84 5.25
C GLY A 107 -2.62 21.08 4.03
N GLU A 108 -1.82 20.21 3.41
CA GLU A 108 -2.24 19.36 2.29
C GLU A 108 -2.68 17.98 2.76
N ALA A 109 -3.85 17.52 2.33
CA ALA A 109 -4.41 16.21 2.65
C ALA A 109 -3.92 15.16 1.65
N PHE A 110 -3.61 13.95 2.12
CA PHE A 110 -3.11 12.84 1.29
C PHE A 110 -3.76 11.50 1.64
N ASP A 111 -3.90 10.66 0.62
CA ASP A 111 -4.01 9.21 0.71
C ASP A 111 -2.64 8.60 0.41
N HIS A 112 -2.18 7.64 1.18
CA HIS A 112 -0.92 6.96 0.91
C HIS A 112 -1.15 5.73 0.04
N LYS A 113 -0.19 5.40 -0.82
CA LYS A 113 -0.27 4.18 -1.62
C LYS A 113 1.06 3.47 -1.73
N THR A 114 1.16 2.33 -1.07
CA THR A 114 2.29 1.41 -1.25
C THR A 114 2.11 0.61 -2.53
N SER A 115 3.00 0.83 -3.51
CA SER A 115 3.03 0.13 -4.79
C SER A 115 4.34 -0.61 -4.97
N ILE A 116 4.30 -1.82 -5.51
CA ILE A 116 5.53 -2.41 -6.06
C ILE A 116 5.92 -1.65 -7.33
N TYR A 117 7.21 -1.64 -7.66
CA TYR A 117 7.69 -1.11 -8.92
C TYR A 117 6.97 -1.81 -10.08
N PRO A 118 6.36 -1.07 -11.03
CA PRO A 118 5.49 -1.70 -12.02
C PRO A 118 6.29 -2.42 -13.09
N LYS A 119 6.00 -3.71 -13.28
CA LYS A 119 6.66 -4.55 -14.30
C LYS A 119 6.53 -3.99 -15.72
N ASN A 120 5.41 -3.32 -16.02
CA ASN A 120 5.09 -2.81 -17.35
C ASN A 120 5.37 -1.31 -17.51
N PHE A 121 6.01 -0.67 -16.53
CA PHE A 121 6.51 0.69 -16.70
C PHE A 121 7.76 0.65 -17.60
N PRO A 122 7.87 1.51 -18.62
CA PRO A 122 8.84 1.34 -19.70
C PRO A 122 10.30 1.61 -19.30
N TYR A 123 10.53 2.26 -18.16
CA TYR A 123 11.87 2.65 -17.70
C TYR A 123 12.42 1.69 -16.65
N LYS A 124 13.74 1.62 -16.54
CA LYS A 124 14.41 0.97 -15.41
C LYS A 124 14.40 1.87 -14.17
N ILE A 125 14.72 1.32 -13.00
CA ILE A 125 14.63 2.05 -11.72
C ILE A 125 15.41 3.38 -11.73
N ASP A 126 16.64 3.40 -12.22
CA ASP A 126 17.49 4.61 -12.26
C ASP A 126 16.91 5.72 -13.17
N GLU A 127 16.25 5.33 -14.25
CA GLU A 127 15.60 6.24 -15.17
C GLU A 127 14.23 6.69 -14.63
N ALA A 128 13.49 5.79 -14.00
CA ALA A 128 12.19 6.06 -13.40
C ALA A 128 12.28 7.06 -12.25
N ILE A 129 13.34 7.03 -11.45
CA ILE A 129 13.60 8.04 -10.40
C ILE A 129 13.71 9.42 -11.03
N LYS A 130 14.42 9.55 -12.17
CA LYS A 130 14.55 10.83 -12.91
C LYS A 130 13.25 11.24 -13.61
N LYS A 131 12.37 10.28 -13.89
CA LYS A 131 11.07 10.44 -14.56
C LYS A 131 9.90 10.16 -13.60
N THR A 132 10.02 10.65 -12.37
CA THR A 132 9.04 10.38 -11.31
C THR A 132 7.64 10.87 -11.70
N ASP A 133 7.51 11.96 -12.47
CA ASP A 133 6.22 12.44 -12.95
C ASP A 133 5.53 11.48 -13.94
N GLU A 134 6.29 10.87 -14.86
CA GLU A 134 5.79 9.84 -15.78
C GLU A 134 5.34 8.59 -15.01
N LEU A 135 6.08 8.20 -13.97
CA LEU A 135 5.69 7.08 -13.12
C LEU A 135 4.39 7.38 -12.37
N ILE A 136 4.25 8.57 -11.79
CA ILE A 136 3.02 8.94 -11.08
C ILE A 136 1.81 8.92 -12.03
N LYS A 137 1.93 9.51 -13.23
CA LYS A 137 0.87 9.45 -14.26
C LYS A 137 0.49 8.00 -14.57
N TRP A 138 1.49 7.15 -14.82
CA TRP A 138 1.27 5.73 -15.07
C TRP A 138 0.56 5.06 -13.88
N LEU A 139 0.97 5.35 -12.65
CA LEU A 139 0.36 4.83 -11.43
C LEU A 139 -1.08 5.32 -11.25
N TYR A 140 -1.47 6.50 -11.75
CA TYR A 140 -2.87 6.97 -11.79
C TYR A 140 -3.72 6.28 -12.86
N GLU A 141 -3.17 6.08 -14.04
CA GLU A 141 -3.86 5.45 -15.15
C GLU A 141 -4.12 3.95 -14.91
N ASN A 142 -3.17 3.26 -14.27
CA ASN A 142 -3.17 1.79 -14.12
C ASN A 142 -3.77 1.30 -12.79
N GLN A 143 -4.58 2.13 -12.12
CA GLN A 143 -5.25 1.76 -10.87
C GLN A 143 -6.45 0.84 -11.10
N SER A 144 -6.98 0.26 -10.03
CA SER A 144 -8.25 -0.46 -10.08
C SER A 144 -9.36 0.47 -10.60
N GLN A 145 -9.96 0.10 -11.74
CA GLN A 145 -10.92 0.93 -12.49
C GLN A 145 -12.34 1.00 -11.90
N GLN A 146 -12.53 0.61 -10.63
CA GLN A 146 -13.85 0.56 -9.96
C GLN A 146 -13.97 1.70 -8.93
N GLN A 147 -14.78 1.55 -7.88
CA GLN A 147 -15.03 2.56 -6.82
C GLN A 147 -13.77 3.11 -6.13
N ARG A 148 -12.61 2.50 -6.37
CA ARG A 148 -11.29 2.90 -5.84
C ARG A 148 -10.51 3.84 -6.77
N LYS A 149 -11.03 4.19 -7.94
CA LYS A 149 -10.40 5.17 -8.83
C LYS A 149 -10.74 6.58 -8.38
N HIS A 150 -9.73 7.32 -7.94
CA HIS A 150 -9.83 8.74 -7.61
C HIS A 150 -8.51 9.44 -7.93
N HIS A 151 -8.57 10.73 -8.21
CA HIS A 151 -7.42 11.59 -8.47
C HIS A 151 -7.15 12.55 -7.31
N LYS A 152 -7.41 12.10 -6.08
CA LYS A 152 -7.02 12.83 -4.86
C LYS A 152 -5.50 12.84 -4.72
N ASN A 153 -4.99 13.76 -3.92
CA ASN A 153 -3.58 13.84 -3.64
C ASN A 153 -3.05 12.53 -3.06
N ARG A 154 -1.89 12.06 -3.54
CA ARG A 154 -1.28 10.83 -3.02
C ARG A 154 0.22 10.91 -2.82
N LEU A 155 0.67 10.35 -1.72
CA LEU A 155 2.06 9.97 -1.54
C LEU A 155 2.21 8.48 -1.88
N PHE A 156 2.92 8.20 -2.96
CA PHE A 156 3.24 6.83 -3.34
C PHE A 156 4.49 6.37 -2.60
N ILE A 157 4.48 5.15 -2.08
CA ILE A 157 5.67 4.46 -1.61
C ILE A 157 5.98 3.37 -2.64
N VAL A 158 7.01 3.59 -3.45
CA VAL A 158 7.35 2.69 -4.55
C VAL A 158 8.46 1.74 -4.10
N LEU A 159 8.11 0.46 -4.01
CA LEU A 159 8.97 -0.61 -3.54
C LEU A 159 9.75 -1.24 -4.70
N TYR A 160 11.07 -1.22 -4.62
CA TYR A 160 11.96 -1.90 -5.56
C TYR A 160 12.99 -2.74 -4.80
N SER A 161 13.18 -3.97 -5.25
CA SER A 161 14.19 -4.92 -4.75
C SER A 161 14.98 -5.44 -5.94
N ALA A 162 16.31 -5.38 -5.88
CA ALA A 162 17.18 -5.90 -6.93
C ALA A 162 16.96 -7.41 -7.19
N SER A 163 16.47 -8.17 -6.20
CA SER A 163 16.07 -9.57 -6.35
C SER A 163 14.81 -9.81 -7.19
N GLY A 164 14.07 -8.75 -7.54
CA GLY A 164 12.77 -8.81 -8.22
C GLY A 164 11.59 -9.09 -7.28
N GLU A 165 11.83 -9.45 -6.01
CA GLU A 165 10.79 -9.78 -5.03
C GLU A 165 10.24 -8.53 -4.32
N HIS A 166 9.86 -7.49 -5.08
CA HIS A 166 9.44 -6.19 -4.58
C HIS A 166 8.32 -6.25 -3.52
N TRP A 167 7.41 -7.22 -3.67
CA TRP A 167 6.26 -7.39 -2.78
C TRP A 167 6.64 -7.78 -1.35
N LYS A 168 7.79 -8.44 -1.14
CA LYS A 168 8.28 -8.81 0.21
C LYS A 168 8.63 -7.57 1.04
N LEU A 169 9.02 -6.48 0.39
CA LEU A 169 9.37 -5.23 1.07
C LEU A 169 8.20 -4.59 1.81
N LYS A 170 6.94 -4.95 1.49
CA LYS A 170 5.76 -4.50 2.26
C LYS A 170 5.78 -4.99 3.71
N ALA A 171 6.52 -6.06 4.01
CA ALA A 171 6.69 -6.58 5.36
C ALA A 171 7.83 -5.91 6.13
N GLU A 172 8.69 -5.13 5.49
CA GLU A 172 9.85 -4.49 6.13
C GLU A 172 9.45 -3.16 6.78
N ILE A 173 8.51 -3.19 7.73
CA ILE A 173 7.86 -2.00 8.29
C ILE A 173 8.85 -1.04 8.95
N ARG A 174 9.80 -1.55 9.74
CA ARG A 174 10.86 -0.74 10.35
C ARG A 174 11.70 -0.02 9.30
N TRP A 175 12.05 -0.70 8.21
CA TRP A 175 12.82 -0.11 7.12
C TRP A 175 11.98 0.93 6.34
N LEU A 176 10.70 0.65 6.09
CA LEU A 176 9.78 1.62 5.50
C LEU A 176 9.62 2.86 6.40
N LYS A 177 9.57 2.67 7.71
CA LYS A 177 9.53 3.76 8.69
C LYS A 177 10.71 4.70 8.52
N GLU A 178 11.93 4.18 8.45
CA GLU A 178 13.14 4.99 8.24
C GLU A 178 13.07 5.80 6.92
N ARG A 179 12.56 5.21 5.84
CA ARG A 179 12.38 5.89 4.55
C ARG A 179 11.34 7.00 4.61
N ILE A 180 10.21 6.74 5.26
CA ILE A 180 9.12 7.72 5.44
C ILE A 180 9.60 8.87 6.34
N GLU A 181 10.28 8.57 7.44
CA GLU A 181 10.85 9.59 8.33
C GLU A 181 11.81 10.52 7.60
N ASN A 182 12.73 9.96 6.82
CA ASN A 182 13.68 10.73 6.02
C ASN A 182 12.97 11.63 4.99
N TYR A 183 11.92 11.13 4.33
CA TYR A 183 11.12 11.93 3.41
C TYR A 183 10.42 13.10 4.14
N ILE A 184 9.84 12.84 5.31
CA ILE A 184 9.09 13.84 6.07
C ILE A 184 9.98 14.93 6.66
N ILE A 185 11.25 14.64 7.00
CA ILE A 185 12.22 15.65 7.44
C ILE A 185 12.41 16.72 6.36
N GLY A 186 12.47 16.33 5.09
CA GLY A 186 12.65 17.23 3.95
C GLY A 186 11.35 17.71 3.30
N PHE A 187 10.18 17.37 3.85
CA PHE A 187 8.90 17.61 3.20
C PHE A 187 8.62 19.11 3.03
N ASN A 188 8.33 19.50 1.78
CA ASN A 188 7.88 20.84 1.43
C ASN A 188 6.81 20.74 0.33
N PRO A 189 5.59 21.26 0.55
CA PRO A 189 4.50 21.15 -0.42
C PRO A 189 4.79 21.83 -1.76
N HIS A 190 5.75 22.77 -1.82
CA HIS A 190 6.14 23.43 -3.07
C HIS A 190 6.91 22.52 -4.04
N TYR A 191 7.48 21.41 -3.54
CA TYR A 191 8.20 20.43 -4.37
C TYR A 191 7.31 19.28 -4.85
N LEU A 192 6.05 19.24 -4.42
CA LEU A 192 5.10 18.25 -4.89
C LEU A 192 4.82 18.43 -6.38
N LEU A 193 4.72 17.30 -7.09
CA LEU A 193 4.35 17.30 -8.49
C LEU A 193 2.85 17.57 -8.62
N LYS A 194 2.50 18.44 -9.56
CA LYS A 194 1.12 18.88 -9.82
C LYS A 194 0.63 18.23 -11.11
N PHE A 195 -0.54 17.59 -11.03
CA PHE A 195 -1.20 16.94 -12.15
C PHE A 195 -2.61 17.51 -12.31
N ASN A 196 -3.12 17.55 -13.54
CA ASN A 196 -4.47 18.01 -13.84
C ASN A 196 -5.28 16.83 -14.41
N PHE A 197 -5.61 15.86 -13.56
CA PHE A 197 -6.45 14.72 -13.95
C PHE A 197 -7.93 15.07 -13.97
N GLU A 198 -8.35 16.09 -13.22
CA GLU A 198 -9.70 16.64 -13.18
C GLU A 198 -9.66 18.14 -13.47
N GLU A 199 -10.61 18.63 -14.26
CA GLU A 199 -10.67 20.05 -14.61
C GLU A 199 -10.90 20.91 -13.35
N GLY A 200 -10.08 21.96 -13.20
CA GLY A 200 -10.18 22.90 -12.08
C GLY A 200 -9.72 22.37 -10.72
N LYS A 201 -9.21 21.13 -10.64
CA LYS A 201 -8.72 20.52 -9.38
C LYS A 201 -7.32 19.93 -9.58
N PRO A 202 -6.25 20.65 -9.16
CA PRO A 202 -4.92 20.10 -9.21
C PRO A 202 -4.79 18.93 -8.24
N THR A 203 -4.20 17.83 -8.71
CA THR A 203 -3.80 16.68 -7.91
C THR A 203 -2.33 16.83 -7.54
N LEU A 204 -2.02 16.84 -6.25
CA LEU A 204 -0.65 16.83 -5.73
C LEU A 204 -0.19 15.40 -5.50
N ALA A 205 0.99 15.05 -5.97
CA ALA A 205 1.56 13.75 -5.69
C ALA A 205 3.08 13.77 -5.64
N ASP A 206 3.63 12.75 -5.00
CA ASP A 206 5.07 12.50 -4.95
C ASP A 206 5.37 11.02 -4.68
N VAL A 207 6.63 10.63 -4.80
CA VAL A 207 7.11 9.26 -4.58
C VAL A 207 8.17 9.22 -3.47
N ILE A 208 7.91 8.41 -2.45
CA ILE A 208 8.91 7.92 -1.52
C ILE A 208 9.53 6.65 -2.13
N TRP A 209 10.76 6.78 -2.63
CA TRP A 209 11.49 5.68 -3.24
C TRP A 209 12.08 4.73 -2.18
N ALA A 210 11.50 3.55 -2.08
CA ALA A 210 11.97 2.46 -1.21
C ALA A 210 12.71 1.43 -2.05
N VAL A 211 13.96 1.76 -2.39
CA VAL A 211 14.87 0.95 -3.20
C VAL A 211 15.80 0.17 -2.28
N LYS A 212 15.78 -1.16 -2.39
CA LYS A 212 16.68 -2.09 -1.71
C LYS A 212 17.62 -2.71 -2.74
N GLU A 213 18.86 -2.23 -2.73
CA GLU A 213 19.98 -2.87 -3.42
C GLU A 213 20.41 -4.11 -2.61
N ASN A 214 20.98 -5.11 -3.30
CA ASN A 214 21.44 -6.35 -2.67
C ASN A 214 22.57 -6.12 -1.66
#